data_AF-A0A354CRQ4-F1
#
_entry.id   AF-A0A354CRQ4-F1
#
_cell.length_a   1.000
_cell.length_b   1.000
_cell.length_c   1.000
_cell.angle_alpha   90.00
_cell.angle_beta   90.00
_cell.angle_gamma   90.00
#
_symmetry.space_group_name_H-M   'P 1'
#
loop_
_entity.id
_entity.type
_entity.pdbx_description
1 polymer ?
#
loop_
_entity_poly.entity_id
_entity_poly.type
_entity_poly.pdbx_seq_one_letter_code
_entity_poly.pdbx_strand_id
1 'polypeptide(L)'
;TDPEPVVTDPEPVVTDPEPVVTDPDVTEPDVTEPDVTEPDVTEPDVTTPEEPAIKEGSASGETEVEKDSDIKIEIPELGVTLEAKADTFEEAVLKIIAEVEVKLATATEQEKADVIAAAIEGLANAGESVSVNDVISVTLKDQDNNAVQPVEETSVKVTMPYDGKSNYVAYIDGEAVEFIKLTVADGFASFEAKHFSDYYLVSLSDEAIKAVEGEAPEETTGEESKPEETKPEETDPAETTTGVNGDTSKPGNDKTDNKPTGIAIALIPAISAAAAAIVFKKKK
;
A
#
# COMPACT_ATOMS: atom_id res chain seq x y z
N THR A 1 87.40 -10.98 45.75
CA THR A 1 88.65 -10.38 45.25
C THR A 1 88.29 -9.13 44.49
N ASP A 2 88.57 -8.00 45.13
CA ASP A 2 88.85 -6.68 44.54
C ASP A 2 89.70 -5.96 45.62
N PRO A 3 90.85 -5.29 45.32
CA PRO A 3 90.83 -3.92 44.79
C PRO A 3 92.02 -3.45 43.89
N GLU A 4 91.70 -2.50 43.00
CA GLU A 4 92.37 -1.27 42.50
C GLU A 4 93.90 -1.15 42.23
N PRO A 5 94.26 -0.27 41.26
CA PRO A 5 95.17 0.82 41.64
C PRO A 5 94.80 2.23 41.11
N VAL A 6 94.67 3.15 42.08
CA VAL A 6 95.10 4.55 42.22
C VAL A 6 95.56 5.35 40.98
N VAL A 7 94.95 6.54 40.86
CA VAL A 7 95.14 7.68 39.94
C VAL A 7 96.46 8.45 40.17
N THR A 8 97.12 8.96 39.11
CA THR A 8 97.82 10.27 39.13
C THR A 8 97.92 10.91 37.75
N ASP A 9 97.54 12.19 37.71
CA ASP A 9 97.34 13.16 36.63
C ASP A 9 98.66 13.76 36.07
N PRO A 10 98.63 14.41 34.89
CA PRO A 10 99.29 15.71 34.82
C PRO A 10 98.39 16.82 34.25
N GLU A 11 98.27 17.89 35.05
CA GLU A 11 97.52 19.13 34.78
C GLU A 11 97.91 19.83 33.46
N PRO A 12 96.97 20.57 32.82
CA PRO A 12 97.17 21.20 31.51
C PRO A 12 97.78 22.61 31.62
N VAL A 13 98.73 22.94 30.73
CA VAL A 13 99.17 24.34 30.52
C VAL A 13 98.52 24.88 29.25
N VAL A 14 97.60 25.80 29.45
CA VAL A 14 96.87 26.57 28.43
C VAL A 14 97.70 27.79 28.06
N THR A 15 98.06 27.94 26.79
CA THR A 15 98.55 29.21 26.22
C THR A 15 97.44 29.87 25.44
N ASP A 16 97.03 31.03 25.93
CA ASP A 16 95.93 31.89 25.51
C ASP A 16 96.37 32.88 24.43
N PRO A 17 95.74 32.92 23.24
CA PRO A 17 95.76 34.07 22.37
C PRO A 17 94.37 34.72 22.32
N GLU A 18 94.26 35.94 22.88
CA GLU A 18 93.08 36.81 22.78
C GLU A 18 92.68 37.07 21.31
N PRO A 19 91.44 36.75 20.88
CA PRO A 19 90.94 37.21 19.59
C PRO A 19 90.18 38.54 19.71
N VAL A 20 90.59 39.48 18.85
CA VAL A 20 90.03 40.82 18.65
C VAL A 20 88.54 40.76 18.32
N VAL A 21 87.74 41.55 19.05
CA VAL A 21 86.28 41.69 18.87
C VAL A 21 86.00 42.60 17.67
N THR A 22 85.30 42.07 16.67
CA THR A 22 84.54 42.85 15.70
C THR A 22 83.06 42.59 15.96
N ASP A 23 82.31 43.61 16.39
CA ASP A 23 80.87 43.51 16.59
C ASP A 23 80.19 43.12 15.26
N PRO A 24 79.32 42.09 15.26
CA PRO A 24 78.54 41.75 14.08
C PRO A 24 77.44 42.80 13.86
N ASP A 25 77.35 43.32 12.63
CA ASP A 25 76.25 44.14 12.15
C ASP A 25 74.95 43.31 12.21
N VAL A 26 74.00 43.72 13.06
CA VAL A 26 72.72 43.03 13.23
C VAL A 26 71.69 43.70 12.31
N THR A 27 71.36 43.06 11.21
CA THR A 27 70.16 43.38 10.42
C THR A 27 68.94 42.81 11.14
N GLU A 28 68.00 43.66 11.54
CA GLU A 28 66.72 43.21 12.09
C GLU A 28 65.94 42.40 11.03
N PRO A 29 65.35 41.24 11.38
CA PRO A 29 64.51 40.50 10.45
C PRO A 29 63.16 41.20 10.28
N ASP A 30 62.77 41.46 9.02
CA ASP A 30 61.42 41.87 8.65
C ASP A 30 60.42 40.78 9.09
N VAL A 31 59.47 41.14 9.95
CA VAL A 31 58.43 40.23 10.44
C VAL A 31 57.16 40.51 9.65
N THR A 32 56.81 39.63 8.72
CA THR A 32 55.50 39.63 8.07
C THR A 32 54.50 38.96 9.02
N GLU A 33 53.41 39.66 9.38
CA GLU A 33 52.32 39.06 10.15
C GLU A 33 51.70 37.88 9.38
N PRO A 34 51.37 36.76 10.05
CA PRO A 34 50.67 35.66 9.40
C PRO A 34 49.22 36.07 9.12
N ASP A 35 48.81 35.99 7.85
CA ASP A 35 47.41 36.09 7.45
C ASP A 35 46.62 34.94 8.10
N VAL A 36 45.68 35.27 8.98
CA VAL A 36 44.78 34.32 9.61
C VAL A 36 43.49 34.27 8.79
N THR A 37 43.37 33.26 7.94
CA THR A 37 42.09 32.91 7.33
C THR A 37 41.21 32.27 8.40
N GLU A 38 40.06 32.86 8.71
CA GLU A 38 39.06 32.21 9.56
C GLU A 38 38.63 30.88 8.90
N PRO A 39 38.49 29.79 9.66
CA PRO A 39 37.98 28.55 9.11
C PRO A 39 36.51 28.75 8.73
N ASP A 40 36.20 28.55 7.46
CA ASP A 40 34.82 28.42 6.96
C ASP A 40 34.17 27.24 7.69
N VAL A 41 33.29 27.54 8.66
CA VAL A 41 32.47 26.53 9.33
C VAL A 41 31.30 26.24 8.41
N THR A 42 31.41 25.18 7.62
CA THR A 42 30.25 24.61 6.94
C THR A 42 29.35 23.99 8.02
N GLU A 43 28.14 24.53 8.21
CA GLU A 43 27.15 23.89 9.06
C GLU A 43 26.92 22.46 8.53
N PRO A 44 26.82 21.45 9.42
CA PRO A 44 26.51 20.10 8.97
C PRO A 44 25.12 20.13 8.32
N ASP A 45 25.04 19.75 7.05
CA ASP A 45 23.79 19.46 6.36
C ASP A 45 23.00 18.44 7.19
N VAL A 46 21.98 18.92 7.90
CA VAL A 46 21.01 18.06 8.58
C VAL A 46 20.06 17.57 7.50
N THR A 47 20.41 16.44 6.87
CA THR A 47 19.48 15.69 6.04
C THR A 47 18.34 15.20 6.93
N THR A 48 17.19 15.86 6.82
CA THR A 48 15.94 15.36 7.41
C THR A 48 15.64 14.01 6.73
N PRO A 49 15.28 12.95 7.47
CA PRO A 49 14.84 11.70 6.85
C PRO A 49 13.67 12.00 5.91
N GLU A 50 13.82 11.68 4.62
CA GLU A 50 12.71 11.81 3.68
C GLU A 50 11.61 10.83 4.09
N GLU A 51 10.39 11.33 4.17
CA GLU A 51 9.20 10.50 4.39
C GLU A 51 9.07 9.49 3.23
N PRO A 52 8.70 8.22 3.50
CA PRO A 52 8.55 7.23 2.45
C PRO A 52 7.51 7.71 1.43
N ALA A 53 7.93 7.82 0.17
CA ALA A 53 7.09 8.25 -0.94
C ALA A 53 7.01 7.15 -1.99
N ILE A 54 5.82 7.01 -2.61
CA ILE A 54 5.61 6.11 -3.75
C ILE A 54 6.57 6.49 -4.89
N LYS A 55 7.24 5.47 -5.44
CA LYS A 55 8.06 5.58 -6.64
C LYS A 55 7.47 4.67 -7.70
N GLU A 56 7.06 5.26 -8.82
CA GLU A 56 6.62 4.48 -9.98
C GLU A 56 7.80 3.78 -10.65
N GLY A 57 7.56 2.57 -11.13
CA GLY A 57 8.55 1.78 -11.86
C GLY A 57 8.46 0.30 -11.57
N SER A 58 9.43 -0.44 -12.08
CA SER A 58 9.55 -1.88 -11.89
C SER A 58 10.92 -2.23 -11.32
N ALA A 59 10.95 -3.12 -10.35
CA ALA A 59 12.17 -3.63 -9.74
C ALA A 59 11.97 -5.08 -9.29
N SER A 60 13.05 -5.75 -8.96
CA SER A 60 13.03 -7.15 -8.53
C SER A 60 13.88 -7.35 -7.29
N GLY A 61 13.44 -8.23 -6.40
CA GLY A 61 14.24 -8.73 -5.29
C GLY A 61 14.27 -10.25 -5.30
N GLU A 62 15.24 -10.85 -4.61
CA GLU A 62 15.31 -12.30 -4.49
C GLU A 62 15.82 -12.72 -3.11
N THR A 63 15.51 -13.95 -2.73
CA THR A 63 15.97 -14.55 -1.49
C THR A 63 15.94 -16.07 -1.58
N GLU A 64 16.80 -16.73 -0.81
CA GLU A 64 16.78 -18.19 -0.65
C GLU A 64 15.71 -18.59 0.36
N VAL A 65 15.09 -19.73 0.12
CA VAL A 65 14.08 -20.30 1.01
C VAL A 65 14.72 -21.41 1.82
N GLU A 66 14.84 -21.17 3.13
CA GLU A 66 15.26 -22.18 4.07
C GLU A 66 14.05 -22.75 4.79
N LYS A 67 14.08 -24.07 5.05
CA LYS A 67 13.02 -24.75 5.80
C LYS A 67 12.85 -24.12 7.19
N ASP A 68 11.60 -24.03 7.65
CA ASP A 68 11.23 -23.50 8.96
C ASP A 68 11.69 -22.04 9.21
N SER A 69 11.98 -21.27 8.16
CA SER A 69 12.47 -19.89 8.26
C SER A 69 11.52 -18.89 7.59
N ASP A 70 11.32 -17.76 8.27
CA ASP A 70 10.61 -16.61 7.69
C ASP A 70 11.42 -16.02 6.52
N ILE A 71 10.71 -15.49 5.53
CA ILE A 71 11.28 -14.90 4.33
C ILE A 71 11.04 -13.40 4.34
N LYS A 72 12.07 -12.63 3.96
CA LYS A 72 11.97 -11.19 3.71
C LYS A 72 12.65 -10.84 2.39
N ILE A 73 11.96 -10.12 1.53
CA ILE A 73 12.48 -9.57 0.28
C ILE A 73 12.33 -8.06 0.34
N GLU A 74 13.44 -7.34 0.25
CA GLU A 74 13.47 -5.88 0.20
C GLU A 74 13.71 -5.42 -1.24
N ILE A 75 12.90 -4.47 -1.71
CA ILE A 75 13.00 -3.87 -3.04
C ILE A 75 13.17 -2.35 -2.83
N PRO A 76 14.39 -1.89 -2.49
CA PRO A 76 14.64 -0.53 -2.02
C PRO A 76 14.36 0.54 -3.10
N GLU A 77 14.44 0.19 -4.38
CA GLU A 77 14.12 1.08 -5.49
C GLU A 77 12.68 1.57 -5.44
N LEU A 78 11.76 0.70 -4.98
CA LEU A 78 10.33 0.99 -4.86
C LEU A 78 9.91 1.24 -3.40
N GLY A 79 10.79 1.01 -2.43
CA GLY A 79 10.43 1.03 -1.01
C GLY A 79 9.49 -0.09 -0.60
N VAL A 80 9.43 -1.18 -1.37
CA VAL A 80 8.53 -2.31 -1.15
C VAL A 80 9.27 -3.40 -0.35
N THR A 81 8.55 -4.02 0.59
CA THR A 81 9.02 -5.20 1.32
C THR A 81 7.96 -6.29 1.27
N LEU A 82 8.38 -7.53 1.00
CA LEU A 82 7.55 -8.72 1.06
C LEU A 82 8.02 -9.57 2.23
N GLU A 83 7.12 -9.91 3.15
CA GLU A 83 7.40 -10.74 4.32
C GLU A 83 6.49 -11.98 4.30
N ALA A 84 7.07 -13.18 4.37
CA ALA A 84 6.34 -14.43 4.44
C ALA A 84 6.80 -15.24 5.64
N LYS A 85 5.92 -16.06 6.21
CA LYS A 85 6.28 -16.95 7.31
C LYS A 85 6.93 -18.22 6.78
N ALA A 86 7.58 -18.95 7.68
CA ALA A 86 7.95 -20.32 7.43
C ALA A 86 6.77 -21.12 6.83
N ASP A 87 7.07 -22.00 5.89
CA ASP A 87 6.11 -22.88 5.21
C ASP A 87 5.04 -22.18 4.36
N THR A 88 5.19 -20.88 4.04
CA THR A 88 4.29 -20.17 3.12
C THR A 88 4.36 -20.71 1.68
N PHE A 89 5.48 -21.34 1.28
CA PHE A 89 5.66 -21.90 -0.07
C PHE A 89 5.90 -23.40 -0.04
N GLU A 90 5.65 -24.10 -1.15
CA GLU A 90 5.90 -25.53 -1.25
C GLU A 90 7.38 -25.88 -0.96
N GLU A 91 7.64 -27.04 -0.33
CA GLU A 91 9.00 -27.46 0.05
C GLU A 91 9.99 -27.56 -1.14
N ALA A 92 9.49 -27.64 -2.37
CA ALA A 92 10.31 -27.66 -3.59
C ALA A 92 10.84 -26.28 -4.01
N VAL A 93 10.31 -25.20 -3.45
CA VAL A 93 10.73 -23.83 -3.75
C VAL A 93 11.94 -23.50 -2.89
N LEU A 94 13.10 -23.36 -3.52
CA LEU A 94 14.39 -23.11 -2.83
C LEU A 94 14.84 -21.65 -2.95
N LYS A 95 14.23 -20.91 -3.87
CA LYS A 95 14.51 -19.49 -4.12
C LYS A 95 13.21 -18.82 -4.54
N ILE A 96 12.98 -17.62 -4.03
CA ILE A 96 11.91 -16.74 -4.52
C ILE A 96 12.56 -15.56 -5.22
N ILE A 97 12.07 -15.26 -6.42
CA ILE A 97 12.35 -14.05 -7.19
C ILE A 97 11.05 -13.27 -7.25
N ALA A 98 11.02 -12.09 -6.66
CA ALA A 98 9.91 -11.16 -6.72
C ALA A 98 10.15 -10.15 -7.84
N GLU A 99 9.19 -10.02 -8.76
CA GLU A 99 9.10 -8.93 -9.73
C GLU A 99 7.93 -8.05 -9.33
N VAL A 100 8.20 -6.78 -9.06
CA VAL A 100 7.20 -5.81 -8.60
C VAL A 100 7.18 -4.61 -9.54
N GLU A 101 5.98 -4.18 -9.90
CA GLU A 101 5.72 -2.93 -10.59
C GLU A 101 4.73 -2.09 -9.78
N VAL A 102 5.03 -0.81 -9.61
CA VAL A 102 4.16 0.18 -8.97
C VAL A 102 3.90 1.29 -9.99
N LYS A 103 2.64 1.66 -10.19
CA LYS A 103 2.25 2.73 -11.10
C LYS A 103 1.04 3.50 -10.58
N LEU A 104 0.95 4.77 -10.96
CA LEU A 104 -0.25 5.56 -10.77
C LEU A 104 -1.37 5.05 -11.69
N ALA A 105 -2.60 5.02 -11.19
CA ALA A 105 -3.74 4.60 -11.99
C ALA A 105 -3.97 5.56 -13.17
N THR A 106 -4.05 5.01 -14.38
CA THR A 106 -4.42 5.77 -15.59
C THR A 106 -5.91 5.60 -15.89
N ALA A 107 -6.39 6.21 -16.97
CA ALA A 107 -7.78 6.04 -17.41
C ALA A 107 -8.19 4.57 -17.56
N THR A 108 -7.26 3.68 -17.97
CA THR A 108 -7.53 2.24 -18.10
C THR A 108 -7.75 1.58 -16.75
N GLU A 109 -6.94 1.90 -15.74
CA GLU A 109 -7.12 1.39 -14.38
C GLU A 109 -8.38 1.98 -13.73
N GLN A 110 -8.76 3.21 -14.05
CA GLN A 110 -10.01 3.79 -13.56
C GLN A 110 -11.26 3.05 -14.07
N GLU A 111 -11.21 2.40 -15.23
CA GLU A 111 -12.32 1.52 -15.68
C GLU A 111 -12.53 0.32 -14.74
N LYS A 112 -11.52 -0.03 -13.91
CA LYS A 112 -11.67 -1.06 -12.87
C LYS A 112 -12.46 -0.58 -11.67
N ALA A 113 -12.58 0.74 -11.44
CA ALA A 113 -13.41 1.29 -10.37
C ALA A 113 -14.87 0.82 -10.52
N ASP A 114 -15.40 0.78 -11.74
CA ASP A 114 -16.76 0.29 -12.01
C ASP A 114 -16.92 -1.20 -11.68
N VAL A 115 -15.92 -2.02 -12.00
CA VAL A 115 -15.90 -3.46 -11.69
C VAL A 115 -15.86 -3.68 -10.17
N ILE A 116 -14.98 -2.94 -9.48
CA ILE A 116 -14.81 -3.00 -8.03
C ILE A 116 -16.09 -2.52 -7.34
N ALA A 117 -16.66 -1.40 -7.78
CA ALA A 117 -17.91 -0.86 -7.29
C ALA A 117 -19.08 -1.84 -7.46
N ALA A 118 -19.17 -2.52 -8.61
CA ALA A 118 -20.23 -3.48 -8.89
C ALA A 118 -20.18 -4.72 -7.96
N ALA A 119 -19.02 -5.04 -7.39
CA ALA A 119 -18.88 -6.12 -6.43
C ALA A 119 -19.36 -5.76 -5.01
N ILE A 120 -19.64 -4.48 -4.73
CA ILE A 120 -20.15 -4.04 -3.43
C ILE A 120 -21.68 -4.17 -3.42
N GLU A 121 -22.16 -5.21 -2.73
CA GLU A 121 -23.60 -5.46 -2.62
C GLU A 121 -24.32 -4.37 -1.80
N GLY A 122 -25.55 -4.02 -2.20
CA GLY A 122 -26.42 -3.10 -1.44
C GLY A 122 -26.10 -1.60 -1.59
N LEU A 123 -25.09 -1.23 -2.38
CA LEU A 123 -24.71 0.16 -2.59
C LEU A 123 -25.47 0.80 -3.76
N ALA A 124 -26.26 1.83 -3.49
CA ALA A 124 -26.89 2.63 -4.53
C ALA A 124 -25.85 3.61 -5.12
N ASN A 125 -25.71 3.64 -6.46
CA ASN A 125 -24.73 4.48 -7.18
C ASN A 125 -23.26 4.17 -6.85
N ALA A 126 -22.89 2.88 -6.84
CA ALA A 126 -21.55 2.44 -6.48
C ALA A 126 -20.39 3.05 -7.30
N GLY A 127 -20.65 3.50 -8.54
CA GLY A 127 -19.60 4.03 -9.44
C GLY A 127 -18.90 5.30 -8.94
N GLU A 128 -19.49 6.08 -8.03
CA GLU A 128 -18.82 7.24 -7.40
C GLU A 128 -18.18 6.90 -6.05
N SER A 129 -18.43 5.70 -5.53
CA SER A 129 -18.00 5.29 -4.18
C SER A 129 -16.60 4.67 -4.16
N VAL A 130 -16.00 4.46 -5.33
CA VAL A 130 -14.70 3.82 -5.51
C VAL A 130 -13.85 4.66 -6.45
N SER A 131 -12.60 4.93 -6.06
CA SER A 131 -11.56 5.41 -6.99
C SER A 131 -10.34 4.51 -6.91
N VAL A 132 -9.73 4.24 -8.06
CA VAL A 132 -8.44 3.53 -8.12
C VAL A 132 -7.33 4.58 -8.11
N ASN A 133 -6.43 4.52 -7.13
CA ASN A 133 -5.36 5.51 -6.99
C ASN A 133 -4.09 5.02 -7.66
N ASP A 134 -3.66 3.81 -7.30
CA ASP A 134 -2.43 3.18 -7.76
C ASP A 134 -2.66 1.70 -8.06
N VAL A 135 -1.72 1.10 -8.78
CA VAL A 135 -1.66 -0.34 -9.00
C VAL A 135 -0.29 -0.85 -8.58
N ILE A 136 -0.31 -1.92 -7.79
CA ILE A 136 0.88 -2.72 -7.51
C ILE A 136 0.71 -4.10 -8.14
N SER A 137 1.58 -4.44 -9.07
CA SER A 137 1.65 -5.76 -9.67
C SER A 137 2.78 -6.53 -9.01
N VAL A 138 2.47 -7.68 -8.42
CA VAL A 138 3.45 -8.55 -7.77
C VAL A 138 3.44 -9.91 -8.45
N THR A 139 4.61 -10.39 -8.88
CA THR A 139 4.81 -11.74 -9.38
C THR A 139 5.94 -12.40 -8.61
N LEU A 140 5.69 -13.60 -8.07
CA LEU A 140 6.73 -14.42 -7.46
C LEU A 140 7.09 -15.60 -8.37
N LYS A 141 8.38 -15.91 -8.47
CA LYS A 141 8.90 -17.03 -9.25
C LYS A 141 9.89 -17.88 -8.47
N ASP A 142 9.97 -19.16 -8.78
CA ASP A 142 10.93 -20.10 -8.20
C ASP A 142 12.30 -20.04 -8.91
N GLN A 143 13.24 -20.88 -8.47
CA GLN A 143 14.56 -21.05 -9.09
C GLN A 143 14.52 -21.47 -10.57
N ASP A 144 13.41 -22.04 -11.02
CA ASP A 144 13.18 -22.54 -12.37
C ASP A 144 12.33 -21.55 -13.21
N ASN A 145 12.06 -20.36 -12.67
CA ASN A 145 11.28 -19.28 -13.28
C ASN A 145 9.78 -19.61 -13.46
N ASN A 146 9.26 -20.57 -12.71
CA ASN A 146 7.82 -20.86 -12.64
C ASN A 146 7.14 -19.92 -11.65
N ALA A 147 5.90 -19.52 -11.91
CA ALA A 147 5.12 -18.73 -10.98
C ALA A 147 4.85 -19.50 -9.68
N VAL A 148 5.01 -18.82 -8.54
CA VAL A 148 4.79 -19.37 -7.20
C VAL A 148 3.65 -18.62 -6.53
N GLN A 149 2.82 -19.37 -5.81
CA GLN A 149 1.77 -18.83 -4.96
C GLN A 149 1.99 -19.30 -3.52
N PRO A 150 1.47 -18.57 -2.52
CA PRO A 150 1.40 -19.08 -1.15
C PRO A 150 0.59 -20.39 -1.13
N VAL A 151 0.94 -21.32 -0.25
CA VAL A 151 0.10 -22.50 0.01
C VAL A 151 -1.21 -22.07 0.66
N GLU A 152 -2.25 -22.91 0.56
CA GLU A 152 -3.57 -22.61 1.12
C GLU A 152 -3.50 -22.15 2.59
N GLU A 153 -4.33 -21.16 2.94
CA GLU A 153 -4.40 -20.54 4.28
C GLU A 153 -3.13 -19.77 4.72
N THR A 154 -2.15 -19.58 3.84
CA THR A 154 -0.99 -18.70 4.09
C THR A 154 -1.04 -17.44 3.24
N SER A 155 -0.26 -16.43 3.62
CA SER A 155 -0.18 -15.14 2.92
C SER A 155 1.23 -14.59 2.96
N VAL A 156 1.47 -13.61 2.11
CA VAL A 156 2.65 -12.75 2.14
C VAL A 156 2.21 -11.34 2.43
N LYS A 157 2.81 -10.75 3.46
CA LYS A 157 2.59 -9.37 3.80
C LYS A 157 3.36 -8.49 2.82
N VAL A 158 2.63 -7.67 2.09
CA VAL A 158 3.17 -6.63 1.21
C VAL A 158 3.19 -5.33 1.99
N THR A 159 4.34 -4.67 2.06
CA THR A 159 4.50 -3.34 2.66
C THR A 159 5.09 -2.40 1.63
N MET A 160 4.51 -1.21 1.47
CA MET A 160 4.91 -0.20 0.49
C MET A 160 4.72 1.21 1.06
N PRO A 161 5.35 2.26 0.49
CA PRO A 161 5.05 3.64 0.89
C PRO A 161 3.55 3.93 0.76
N TYR A 162 2.99 4.74 1.63
CA TYR A 162 1.57 5.07 1.59
C TYR A 162 1.28 6.15 0.54
N ASP A 163 0.21 5.99 -0.25
CA ASP A 163 -0.24 6.95 -1.26
C ASP A 163 -0.96 8.17 -0.65
N GLY A 164 -1.28 8.11 0.64
CA GLY A 164 -1.99 9.15 1.38
C GLY A 164 -3.51 9.17 1.17
N LYS A 165 -4.09 8.22 0.42
CA LYS A 165 -5.49 8.28 -0.02
C LYS A 165 -6.22 6.94 0.04
N SER A 166 -5.55 5.84 -0.26
CA SER A 166 -6.18 4.52 -0.28
C SER A 166 -6.49 4.03 1.12
N ASN A 167 -7.58 3.28 1.24
CA ASN A 167 -8.03 2.64 2.48
C ASN A 167 -8.23 1.13 2.33
N TYR A 168 -8.35 0.65 1.09
CA TYR A 168 -8.44 -0.76 0.75
C TYR A 168 -7.52 -1.09 -0.43
N VAL A 169 -7.21 -2.38 -0.55
CA VAL A 169 -6.70 -3.00 -1.76
C VAL A 169 -7.82 -3.88 -2.34
N ALA A 170 -8.04 -3.80 -3.63
CA ALA A 170 -8.92 -4.70 -4.36
C ALA A 170 -8.09 -5.66 -5.21
N TYR A 171 -8.34 -6.96 -5.06
CA TYR A 171 -7.88 -8.00 -5.96
C TYR A 171 -9.04 -8.48 -6.81
N ILE A 172 -8.83 -8.57 -8.13
CA ILE A 172 -9.87 -8.96 -9.09
C ILE A 172 -9.55 -10.33 -9.66
N ASP A 173 -10.42 -11.31 -9.42
CA ASP A 173 -10.39 -12.63 -10.03
C ASP A 173 -11.64 -12.85 -10.89
N GLY A 174 -11.52 -12.54 -12.18
CA GLY A 174 -12.65 -12.56 -13.11
C GLY A 174 -13.70 -11.51 -12.73
N GLU A 175 -14.85 -11.96 -12.24
CA GLU A 175 -15.95 -11.10 -11.76
C GLU A 175 -15.94 -10.93 -10.23
N ALA A 176 -15.16 -11.74 -9.51
CA ALA A 176 -15.05 -11.65 -8.06
C ALA A 176 -14.02 -10.60 -7.66
N VAL A 177 -14.31 -9.87 -6.58
CA VAL A 177 -13.41 -8.88 -6.01
C VAL A 177 -13.20 -9.21 -4.54
N GLU A 178 -11.94 -9.39 -4.15
CA GLU A 178 -11.54 -9.49 -2.75
C GLU A 178 -11.11 -8.10 -2.26
N PHE A 179 -11.75 -7.63 -1.20
CA PHE A 179 -11.42 -6.37 -0.54
C PHE A 179 -10.53 -6.65 0.68
N ILE A 180 -9.33 -6.09 0.67
CA ILE A 180 -8.33 -6.26 1.72
C ILE A 180 -8.08 -4.90 2.36
N LYS A 181 -8.36 -4.78 3.66
CA LYS A 181 -8.18 -3.52 4.39
C LYS A 181 -6.69 -3.16 4.48
N LEU A 182 -6.34 -1.93 4.10
CA LEU A 182 -4.97 -1.42 4.26
C LEU A 182 -4.69 -1.10 5.72
N THR A 183 -3.54 -1.55 6.21
CA THR A 183 -2.98 -1.13 7.50
C THR A 183 -1.91 -0.08 7.24
N VAL A 184 -2.13 1.14 7.73
CA VAL A 184 -1.21 2.27 7.56
C VAL A 184 -0.50 2.58 8.87
N ALA A 185 0.84 2.59 8.84
CA ALA A 185 1.69 2.93 9.98
C ALA A 185 3.00 3.54 9.48
N ASP A 186 3.47 4.61 10.14
CA ASP A 186 4.78 5.23 9.90
C ASP A 186 5.05 5.61 8.42
N GLY A 187 4.01 6.04 7.69
CA GLY A 187 4.11 6.41 6.28
C GLY A 187 4.11 5.22 5.30
N PHE A 188 3.93 4.00 5.79
CA PHE A 188 3.79 2.79 4.98
C PHE A 188 2.38 2.23 5.05
N ALA A 189 1.95 1.61 3.96
CA ALA A 189 0.73 0.84 3.88
C ALA A 189 1.07 -0.65 3.73
N SER A 190 0.28 -1.51 4.35
CA SER A 190 0.49 -2.96 4.28
C SER A 190 -0.81 -3.75 4.20
N PHE A 191 -0.74 -4.90 3.53
CA PHE A 191 -1.84 -5.85 3.36
C PHE A 191 -1.31 -7.28 3.20
N GLU A 192 -2.16 -8.27 3.44
CA GLU A 192 -1.83 -9.70 3.32
C GLU A 192 -2.30 -10.23 1.96
N ALA A 193 -1.35 -10.64 1.11
CA ALA A 193 -1.61 -11.16 -0.23
C ALA A 193 -1.65 -12.70 -0.24
N LYS A 194 -2.72 -13.27 -0.78
CA LYS A 194 -2.87 -14.73 -1.01
C LYS A 194 -2.66 -15.12 -2.48
N HIS A 195 -2.68 -14.15 -3.38
CA HIS A 195 -2.60 -14.36 -4.81
C HIS A 195 -1.70 -13.30 -5.44
N PHE A 196 -0.70 -13.70 -6.22
CA PHE A 196 0.21 -12.74 -6.86
C PHE A 196 -0.25 -12.38 -8.27
N SER A 197 -0.71 -11.14 -8.42
CA SER A 197 -1.12 -10.49 -9.67
C SER A 197 -1.17 -8.97 -9.46
N ASP A 198 -2.07 -8.29 -10.18
CA ASP A 198 -2.38 -6.88 -10.01
C ASP A 198 -3.28 -6.67 -8.78
N TYR A 199 -2.87 -5.74 -7.95
CA TYR A 199 -3.61 -5.24 -6.80
C TYR A 199 -3.90 -3.75 -6.99
N TYR A 200 -5.16 -3.38 -6.86
CA TYR A 200 -5.63 -2.00 -7.05
C TYR A 200 -5.74 -1.32 -5.69
N LEU A 201 -4.92 -0.31 -5.44
CA LEU A 201 -5.05 0.54 -4.26
C LEU A 201 -6.25 1.46 -4.49
N VAL A 202 -7.26 1.36 -3.63
CA VAL A 202 -8.54 2.07 -3.81
C VAL A 202 -8.89 2.94 -2.63
N SER A 203 -9.59 4.04 -2.92
CA SER A 203 -10.36 4.79 -1.92
C SER A 203 -11.82 4.39 -2.04
N LEU A 204 -12.35 3.83 -0.96
CA LEU A 204 -13.77 3.56 -0.77
C LEU A 204 -14.43 4.69 0.04
N SER A 205 -15.64 5.10 -0.32
CA SER A 205 -16.45 6.00 0.51
C SER A 205 -16.92 5.32 1.80
N ASP A 206 -17.37 6.10 2.79
CA ASP A 206 -17.87 5.57 4.06
C ASP A 206 -19.04 4.59 3.86
N GLU A 207 -19.92 4.85 2.88
CA GLU A 207 -21.02 3.95 2.53
C GLU A 207 -20.52 2.63 1.93
N ALA A 208 -19.52 2.70 1.06
CA ALA A 208 -18.89 1.51 0.48
C ALA A 208 -18.18 0.67 1.55
N ILE A 209 -17.46 1.31 2.49
CA ILE A 209 -16.80 0.61 3.60
C ILE A 209 -17.82 -0.15 4.45
N LYS A 210 -18.94 0.48 4.83
CA LYS A 210 -20.00 -0.18 5.60
C LYS A 210 -20.55 -1.41 4.88
N ALA A 211 -20.77 -1.30 3.58
CA ALA A 211 -21.25 -2.41 2.77
C ALA A 211 -20.23 -3.56 2.67
N VAL A 212 -18.94 -3.24 2.49
CA VAL A 212 -17.86 -4.25 2.43
C VAL A 212 -17.62 -4.93 3.78
N GLU A 213 -17.65 -4.18 4.89
CA GLU A 213 -17.45 -4.73 6.24
C GLU A 213 -18.72 -5.43 6.79
N GLY A 214 -19.83 -5.37 6.06
CA GLY A 214 -21.10 -6.00 6.45
C GLY A 214 -21.78 -5.29 7.63
N GLU A 215 -21.44 -4.02 7.89
CA GLU A 215 -22.16 -3.22 8.85
C GLU A 215 -23.55 -2.91 8.28
N ALA A 216 -24.58 -3.54 8.87
CA ALA A 216 -25.96 -3.23 8.56
C ALA A 216 -26.14 -1.70 8.67
N PRO A 217 -26.83 -1.05 7.71
CA PRO A 217 -27.08 0.37 7.82
C PRO A 217 -27.73 0.62 9.16
N GLU A 218 -27.15 1.51 9.98
CA GLU A 218 -27.81 1.97 11.19
C GLU A 218 -29.22 2.39 10.76
N GLU A 219 -30.24 1.70 11.31
CA GLU A 219 -31.60 2.14 11.16
C GLU A 219 -31.61 3.60 11.63
N THR A 220 -31.74 4.52 10.68
CA THR A 220 -32.15 5.87 11.01
C THR A 220 -33.45 5.70 11.77
N THR A 221 -33.38 5.85 13.10
CA THR A 221 -34.57 6.02 13.93
C THR A 221 -35.21 7.29 13.40
N GLY A 222 -36.20 7.10 12.53
CA GLY A 222 -36.98 8.18 11.98
C GLY A 222 -37.51 8.99 13.14
N GLU A 223 -37.08 10.24 13.22
CA GLU A 223 -37.76 11.21 14.06
C GLU A 223 -39.15 11.38 13.45
N GLU A 224 -40.10 10.75 14.12
CA GLU A 224 -41.52 10.67 13.78
C GLU A 224 -42.07 12.11 13.71
N SER A 225 -42.03 12.69 12.51
CA SER A 225 -42.69 13.96 12.22
C SER A 225 -44.20 13.71 12.21
N LYS A 226 -44.80 13.91 13.38
CA LYS A 226 -46.24 13.98 13.65
C LYS A 226 -46.95 14.80 12.55
N PRO A 227 -48.02 14.30 11.92
CA PRO A 227 -48.82 15.12 11.01
C PRO A 227 -49.64 16.12 11.83
N GLU A 228 -49.47 17.40 11.54
CA GLU A 228 -50.31 18.48 12.04
C GLU A 228 -51.63 18.50 11.25
N GLU A 229 -52.72 18.09 11.89
CA GLU A 229 -54.07 18.22 11.34
C GLU A 229 -54.38 19.71 11.08
N THR A 230 -54.40 20.10 9.80
CA THR A 230 -54.99 21.35 9.36
C THR A 230 -56.31 21.06 8.65
N LYS A 231 -57.38 21.40 9.38
CA LYS A 231 -58.78 21.44 8.96
C LYS A 231 -58.96 22.28 7.68
N PRO A 232 -59.66 21.80 6.64
CA PRO A 232 -60.19 22.67 5.59
C PRO A 232 -61.55 23.23 5.99
N GLU A 233 -61.68 24.55 5.91
CA GLU A 233 -62.93 25.29 6.04
C GLU A 233 -63.71 25.22 4.71
N GLU A 234 -64.97 24.86 4.84
CA GLU A 234 -65.97 24.59 3.81
C GLU A 234 -66.48 25.92 3.23
N THR A 235 -66.40 26.08 1.91
CA THR A 235 -67.14 27.12 1.18
C THR A 235 -68.04 26.46 0.13
N ASP A 236 -69.34 26.55 0.37
CA ASP A 236 -70.45 26.33 -0.59
C ASP A 236 -70.18 27.08 -1.92
N PRO A 237 -70.67 26.59 -3.09
CA PRO A 237 -72.11 26.74 -3.35
C PRO A 237 -72.79 25.71 -4.28
N ALA A 238 -74.12 25.63 -4.09
CA ALA A 238 -75.19 25.52 -5.08
C ALA A 238 -75.48 24.14 -5.72
N GLU A 239 -76.54 23.51 -5.20
CA GLU A 239 -77.42 22.65 -5.99
C GLU A 239 -78.41 23.47 -6.84
N THR A 240 -78.48 23.16 -8.13
CA THR A 240 -79.73 23.24 -8.91
C THR A 240 -79.90 21.98 -9.76
N THR A 241 -80.91 21.20 -9.36
CA THR A 241 -81.92 20.51 -10.19
C THR A 241 -81.54 19.42 -11.20
N THR A 242 -82.29 18.32 -11.06
CA THR A 242 -82.88 17.43 -12.07
C THR A 242 -81.99 16.40 -12.79
N GLY A 243 -82.26 15.13 -12.49
CA GLY A 243 -83.01 14.32 -13.46
C GLY A 243 -82.34 13.05 -14.02
N VAL A 244 -82.96 11.91 -13.69
CA VAL A 244 -83.37 10.84 -14.63
C VAL A 244 -82.36 9.74 -15.03
N ASN A 245 -82.69 8.55 -14.51
CA ASN A 245 -82.78 7.19 -15.10
C ASN A 245 -81.66 6.51 -15.89
N GLY A 246 -81.52 5.21 -15.56
CA GLY A 246 -81.22 4.11 -16.48
C GLY A 246 -79.96 3.35 -16.06
N ASP A 247 -80.00 2.29 -15.24
CA ASP A 247 -80.44 0.91 -15.58
C ASP A 247 -79.67 0.40 -16.83
N THR A 248 -78.90 -0.67 -16.88
CA THR A 248 -78.77 -1.98 -16.22
C THR A 248 -77.31 -2.42 -16.51
N SER A 249 -76.58 -3.19 -15.71
CA SER A 249 -76.65 -4.65 -15.65
C SER A 249 -75.52 -5.19 -14.77
N LYS A 250 -75.94 -6.07 -13.87
CA LYS A 250 -75.25 -6.99 -12.95
C LYS A 250 -74.42 -8.07 -13.70
N PRO A 251 -73.91 -9.16 -13.06
CA PRO A 251 -73.19 -9.35 -11.79
C PRO A 251 -71.92 -10.25 -11.92
N GLY A 252 -71.16 -10.31 -10.82
CA GLY A 252 -70.66 -11.58 -10.27
C GLY A 252 -69.19 -11.89 -10.54
N ASN A 253 -68.42 -12.49 -9.63
CA ASN A 253 -68.78 -13.15 -8.40
C ASN A 253 -67.56 -13.24 -7.47
N ASP A 254 -67.89 -13.44 -6.21
CA ASP A 254 -67.13 -13.35 -4.98
C ASP A 254 -66.07 -14.45 -4.73
N LYS A 255 -65.15 -14.10 -3.83
CA LYS A 255 -64.59 -14.90 -2.69
C LYS A 255 -63.29 -15.74 -2.81
N THR A 256 -62.31 -15.27 -2.00
CA THR A 256 -61.52 -15.95 -0.93
C THR A 256 -60.51 -17.05 -1.29
N ASP A 257 -59.21 -16.85 -0.99
CA ASP A 257 -58.53 -17.37 0.23
C ASP A 257 -56.97 -17.32 0.13
N ASN A 258 -56.34 -17.52 1.29
CA ASN A 258 -55.02 -17.07 1.76
C ASN A 258 -53.91 -18.17 1.73
N LYS A 259 -52.76 -17.88 1.06
CA LYS A 259 -51.32 -18.31 1.26
C LYS A 259 -50.94 -19.82 1.38
N PRO A 260 -49.63 -20.20 1.41
CA PRO A 260 -48.53 -20.06 0.43
C PRO A 260 -47.79 -21.43 0.19
N THR A 261 -46.56 -21.44 -0.35
CA THR A 261 -45.44 -22.45 -0.21
C THR A 261 -44.94 -23.11 -1.51
N GLY A 262 -43.63 -23.01 -1.75
CA GLY A 262 -42.83 -24.04 -2.45
C GLY A 262 -42.22 -23.65 -3.80
N ILE A 263 -40.99 -23.12 -3.80
CA ILE A 263 -40.13 -23.11 -5.00
C ILE A 263 -38.98 -24.08 -4.76
N ALA A 264 -38.85 -25.05 -5.67
CA ALA A 264 -37.84 -26.09 -5.68
C ALA A 264 -36.51 -25.55 -6.19
N ILE A 265 -35.42 -25.85 -5.47
CA ILE A 265 -34.03 -25.58 -5.90
C ILE A 265 -33.57 -26.78 -6.73
N ALA A 266 -33.28 -26.56 -8.01
CA ALA A 266 -32.64 -27.54 -8.88
C ALA A 266 -31.11 -27.35 -8.82
N LEU A 267 -30.42 -28.38 -8.35
CA LEU A 267 -28.96 -28.53 -8.42
C LEU A 267 -28.51 -28.70 -9.87
N ILE A 268 -27.62 -27.82 -10.35
CA ILE A 268 -26.86 -28.02 -11.59
C ILE A 268 -25.37 -28.09 -11.21
N PRO A 269 -24.65 -29.18 -11.52
CA PRO A 269 -23.19 -29.21 -11.36
C PRO A 269 -22.53 -28.47 -12.53
N ALA A 270 -21.73 -27.44 -12.22
CA ALA A 270 -20.90 -26.76 -13.20
C ALA A 270 -19.67 -27.64 -13.52
N ILE A 271 -19.61 -28.14 -14.76
CA ILE A 271 -18.40 -28.68 -15.37
C ILE A 271 -18.04 -27.74 -16.52
N SER A 272 -16.87 -27.10 -16.46
CA SER A 272 -16.12 -26.76 -17.67
C SER A 272 -14.72 -26.24 -17.32
N ALA A 273 -13.74 -27.14 -17.43
CA ALA A 273 -12.37 -26.80 -17.74
C ALA A 273 -12.25 -26.54 -19.25
N ALA A 274 -11.57 -25.47 -19.65
CA ALA A 274 -11.09 -25.30 -21.02
C ALA A 274 -9.73 -24.59 -21.02
N ALA A 275 -8.67 -25.40 -21.11
CA ALA A 275 -7.32 -24.93 -21.41
C ALA A 275 -7.22 -24.56 -22.91
N ALA A 276 -6.84 -23.33 -23.21
CA ALA A 276 -6.53 -22.90 -24.57
C ALA A 276 -5.03 -23.10 -24.85
N ALA A 277 -4.70 -24.12 -25.65
CA ALA A 277 -3.36 -24.33 -26.18
C ALA A 277 -3.09 -23.38 -27.35
N ILE A 278 -2.12 -22.47 -27.20
CA ILE A 278 -1.62 -21.63 -28.30
C ILE A 278 -0.53 -22.41 -29.06
N VAL A 279 -0.85 -22.80 -30.29
CA VAL A 279 0.09 -23.38 -31.25
C VAL A 279 0.82 -22.26 -31.99
N PHE A 280 2.11 -22.06 -31.68
CA PHE A 280 2.98 -21.17 -32.45
C PHE A 280 3.44 -21.85 -33.75
N LYS A 281 2.95 -21.33 -34.88
CA LYS A 281 3.30 -21.82 -36.22
C LYS A 281 4.59 -21.13 -36.69
N LYS A 282 5.70 -21.85 -36.58
CA LYS A 282 7.03 -21.49 -37.08
C LYS A 282 6.99 -21.33 -38.61
N LYS A 283 7.30 -20.14 -39.14
CA LYS A 283 7.62 -19.97 -40.57
C LYS A 283 9.14 -19.98 -40.74
N LYS A 284 9.59 -20.88 -41.62
CA LYS A 284 10.91 -20.92 -42.25
C LYS A 284 11.11 -19.72 -43.14
#